data_AF-A0A1M6MKE7-F1
#
_entry.id   AF-A0A1M6MKE7-F1
#
_cell.length_a   1.000
_cell.length_b   1.000
_cell.length_c   1.000
_cell.angle_alpha   90.00
_cell.angle_beta   90.00
_cell.angle_gamma   90.00
#
_symmetry.space_group_name_H-M   'P 1'
#
loop_
_entity.id
_entity.type
_entity.pdbx_description
1 polymer ?
#
loop_
_entity_poly.entity_id
_entity_poly.type
_entity_poly.pdbx_seq_one_letter_code
_entity_poly.pdbx_strand_id
1 'polypeptide(L)'
;MLNVWDSNGIYFMIGYKDNIQIKTLKDLRVPENRHQHIPKDEIIELTGNKIKNEFPRKLCRLALWNDKNQQTIEIIFNRISLQHKKYR
;
A
#
# COMPACT_ATOMS: atom_id res chain seq x y z
N MET A 1 -5.55 12.73 10.44
CA MET A 1 -4.40 12.06 11.12
C MET A 1 -3.30 11.65 10.14
N LEU A 2 -3.59 10.86 9.09
CA LEU A 2 -2.58 10.43 8.09
C LEU A 2 -1.82 11.61 7.45
N ASN A 3 -2.51 12.70 7.12
CA ASN A 3 -1.88 13.90 6.55
C ASN A 3 -0.85 14.55 7.48
N VAL A 4 -1.10 14.51 8.79
CA VAL A 4 -0.20 15.07 9.80
C VAL A 4 1.07 14.23 9.90
N TRP A 5 0.93 12.90 9.94
CA TRP A 5 2.08 12.00 9.95
C TRP A 5 2.93 12.15 8.69
N ASP A 6 2.28 12.15 7.53
CA ASP A 6 2.99 12.27 6.26
C ASP A 6 3.71 13.62 6.11
N SER A 7 3.06 14.71 6.52
CA SER A 7 3.66 16.06 6.48
C SER A 7 4.82 16.22 7.46
N ASN A 8 4.87 15.41 8.52
CA ASN A 8 5.97 15.36 9.48
C ASN A 8 7.07 14.34 9.09
N GLY A 9 7.02 13.77 7.89
CA GLY A 9 8.01 12.80 7.42
C GLY A 9 7.94 11.44 8.11
N ILE A 10 6.81 11.12 8.76
CA ILE A 10 6.60 9.83 9.43
C ILE A 10 6.14 8.81 8.40
N TYR A 11 6.87 7.69 8.32
CA TYR A 11 6.44 6.53 7.54
C TYR A 11 5.43 5.71 8.33
N PHE A 12 4.31 5.36 7.69
CA PHE A 12 3.26 4.54 8.28
C PHE A 12 2.87 3.39 7.36
N MET A 13 2.34 2.34 7.99
CA MET A 13 1.83 1.16 7.34
C MET A 13 0.51 0.78 8.01
N ILE A 14 -0.54 0.65 7.22
CA ILE A 14 -1.88 0.31 7.71
C ILE A 14 -2.41 -0.91 6.95
N GLY A 15 -3.10 -1.80 7.66
CA GLY A 15 -3.86 -2.87 7.01
C GLY A 15 -5.03 -2.28 6.23
N TYR A 16 -5.25 -2.79 5.03
CA TYR A 16 -6.46 -2.47 4.27
C TYR A 16 -7.69 -3.04 4.97
N LYS A 17 -8.79 -2.30 4.88
CA LYS A 17 -10.13 -2.73 5.28
C LYS A 17 -11.07 -2.41 4.13
N ASP A 18 -12.08 -3.26 3.91
CA ASP A 18 -12.99 -3.15 2.76
C ASP A 18 -13.76 -1.83 2.66
N ASN A 19 -13.84 -1.07 3.75
CA ASN A 19 -14.48 0.24 3.79
C ASN A 19 -13.60 1.39 3.24
N ILE A 20 -12.35 1.12 2.85
CA ILE A 20 -11.44 2.13 2.29
C ILE A 20 -11.65 2.19 0.78
N GLN A 21 -12.13 3.33 0.29
CA GLN A 21 -12.27 3.56 -1.15
C GLN A 21 -10.93 3.99 -1.75
N ILE A 22 -10.48 3.24 -2.77
CA ILE A 22 -9.17 3.39 -3.37
C ILE A 22 -9.30 3.43 -4.89
N LYS A 23 -8.49 4.27 -5.53
CA LYS A 23 -8.27 4.24 -6.96
C LYS A 23 -6.82 3.86 -7.26
N THR A 24 -6.63 2.80 -8.04
CA THR A 24 -5.32 2.48 -8.61
C THR A 24 -4.94 3.52 -9.66
N LEU A 25 -3.72 4.04 -9.54
CA LEU A 25 -3.13 4.93 -10.52
C LEU A 25 -2.12 4.21 -11.42
N LYS A 26 -1.37 3.26 -10.85
CA LYS A 26 -0.31 2.54 -11.57
C LYS A 26 -0.01 1.21 -10.89
N ASP A 27 -0.01 0.13 -11.65
CA ASP A 27 0.59 -1.13 -11.24
C ASP A 27 2.12 -1.04 -11.32
N LEU A 28 2.79 -1.42 -10.24
CA LEU A 28 4.23 -1.63 -10.20
C LEU A 28 4.47 -3.11 -10.51
N ARG A 29 5.21 -3.39 -11.59
CA ARG A 29 5.55 -4.77 -11.94
C ARG A 29 6.29 -5.41 -10.77
N VAL A 30 5.70 -6.45 -10.20
CA VAL A 30 6.37 -7.31 -9.23
C VAL A 30 7.56 -7.94 -9.98
N PRO A 31 8.80 -7.77 -9.49
CA PRO A 31 9.97 -8.31 -10.20
C PRO A 31 9.87 -9.83 -10.30
N GLU A 32 10.09 -10.38 -11.50
CA GLU A 32 9.92 -11.82 -11.82
C GLU A 32 10.73 -12.76 -10.89
N ASN A 33 11.80 -12.26 -10.27
CA ASN A 33 12.69 -13.02 -9.37
C ASN A 33 12.43 -12.79 -7.87
N ARG A 34 11.30 -12.19 -7.48
CA ARG A 34 10.98 -11.96 -6.06
C ARG A 34 9.88 -12.90 -5.59
N HIS A 35 9.90 -13.19 -4.27
CA HIS A 35 9.04 -14.13 -3.57
C HIS A 35 7.67 -14.30 -4.22
N GLN A 36 7.31 -15.54 -4.56
CA GLN A 36 6.10 -15.96 -5.27
C GLN A 36 4.78 -15.50 -4.61
N HIS A 37 4.85 -14.87 -3.44
CA HIS A 37 3.71 -14.55 -2.59
C HIS A 37 3.35 -13.05 -2.62
N ILE A 38 3.91 -12.25 -3.54
CA ILE A 38 3.47 -10.87 -3.78
C ILE A 38 2.61 -10.83 -5.04
N PRO A 39 1.28 -11.02 -4.92
CA PRO A 39 0.38 -10.92 -6.07
C PRO A 39 0.24 -9.49 -6.62
N LYS A 40 0.49 -8.43 -5.84
CA LYS A 40 0.21 -7.06 -6.27
C LYS A 40 1.06 -5.99 -5.60
N ASP A 41 1.54 -5.02 -6.38
CA ASP A 41 2.20 -3.80 -5.94
C ASP A 41 1.68 -2.62 -6.77
N GLU A 42 1.09 -1.60 -6.14
CA GLU A 42 0.35 -0.53 -6.81
C GLU A 42 0.57 0.84 -6.18
N ILE A 43 0.69 1.87 -7.02
CA ILE A 43 0.49 3.26 -6.59
C ILE A 43 -1.00 3.57 -6.64
N ILE A 44 -1.52 4.07 -5.52
CA ILE A 44 -2.95 4.31 -5.30
C ILE A 44 -3.22 5.72 -4.76
N GLU A 45 -4.48 6.15 -4.87
CA GLU A 45 -5.04 7.31 -4.17
C GLU A 45 -6.27 6.89 -3.36
N LEU A 46 -6.46 7.50 -2.19
CA LEU A 46 -7.68 7.31 -1.40
C LEU A 46 -8.78 8.22 -1.96
N THR A 47 -9.91 7.65 -2.36
CA THR A 47 -10.98 8.38 -3.08
C THR A 47 -12.26 8.59 -2.29
N GLY A 48 -12.30 8.18 -1.02
CA GLY A 48 -13.47 8.41 -0.16
C GLY A 48 -13.78 9.90 -0.01
N ASN A 49 -15.07 10.27 -0.03
CA ASN A 49 -15.57 11.65 -0.08
C ASN A 49 -14.94 12.60 0.96
N LYS A 50 -14.60 12.12 2.17
CA LYS A 50 -13.91 12.92 3.19
C LYS A 50 -12.39 12.98 3.00
N ILE A 51 -11.79 11.85 2.59
CA ILE A 51 -10.34 11.66 2.61
C ILE A 51 -9.67 12.35 1.42
N LYS A 52 -10.34 12.42 0.27
CA LYS A 52 -9.75 13.02 -0.95
C LYS A 52 -9.31 14.47 -0.74
N ASN A 53 -10.05 15.24 0.05
CA ASN A 53 -9.71 16.63 0.36
C ASN A 53 -8.69 16.74 1.51
N GLU A 54 -8.67 15.78 2.44
CA GLU A 54 -7.78 15.78 3.60
C GLU A 54 -6.41 15.16 3.34
N PHE A 55 -6.30 14.29 2.33
CA PHE A 55 -5.09 13.54 2.00
C PHE A 55 -4.98 13.34 0.47
N PRO A 56 -4.53 14.36 -0.29
CA PRO A 56 -4.42 14.27 -1.75
C PRO A 56 -3.16 13.52 -2.23
N ARG A 57 -2.44 12.85 -1.32
CA ARG A 57 -1.15 12.22 -1.62
C ARG A 57 -1.33 10.78 -2.06
N LYS A 58 -0.39 10.34 -2.91
CA LYS A 58 -0.32 8.96 -3.40
C LYS A 58 0.25 8.05 -2.33
N LEU A 59 -0.29 6.83 -2.25
CA LEU A 59 0.18 5.77 -1.38
C LEU A 59 0.59 4.57 -2.23
N CYS A 60 1.23 3.61 -1.60
CA CYS A 60 1.49 2.31 -2.18
C CYS A 60 0.60 1.26 -1.51
N ARG A 61 0.06 0.33 -2.30
CA ARG A 61 -0.69 -0.85 -1.85
C ARG A 61 0.10 -2.09 -2.23
N LEU A 62 0.37 -2.93 -1.25
CA LEU A 62 0.99 -4.24 -1.42
C LEU A 62 -0.01 -5.30 -1.00
N ALA A 63 -0.29 -6.25 -1.88
CA ALA A 63 -1.03 -7.46 -1.54
C ALA A 63 -0.04 -8.62 -1.43
N LEU A 64 -0.15 -9.36 -0.33
CA LEU A 64 0.70 -10.51 0.01
C LEU A 64 -0.19 -11.73 0.23
N TRP A 65 0.10 -12.82 -0.44
CA TRP A 65 -0.55 -14.10 -0.18
C TRP A 65 0.07 -14.76 1.05
N ASN A 66 -0.77 -15.20 1.99
CA ASN A 66 -0.36 -15.95 3.16
C ASN A 66 -0.90 -17.37 3.06
N ASP A 67 -0.05 -18.32 2.62
CA ASP A 67 -0.41 -19.73 2.48
C ASP A 67 -0.84 -20.38 3.79
N LYS A 68 -0.24 -20.01 4.91
CA LYS A 68 -0.56 -20.62 6.20
C LYS A 68 -2.01 -20.36 6.61
N ASN A 69 -2.47 -19.13 6.35
CA ASN A 69 -3.80 -18.68 6.72
C ASN A 69 -4.78 -18.64 5.53
N GLN A 70 -4.34 -19.05 4.34
CA GLN A 70 -5.11 -19.04 3.09
C GLN A 70 -5.84 -17.72 2.83
N GLN A 71 -5.12 -16.60 2.99
CA GLN A 71 -5.69 -15.26 2.87
C GLN A 71 -4.72 -14.28 2.22
N THR A 72 -5.26 -13.26 1.56
CA THR A 72 -4.49 -12.11 1.08
C THR A 72 -4.42 -11.05 2.17
N ILE A 73 -3.20 -10.68 2.55
CA ILE A 73 -2.93 -9.56 3.44
C ILE A 73 -2.65 -8.35 2.57
N GLU A 74 -3.48 -7.32 2.72
CA GLU A 74 -3.34 -6.09 1.96
C GLU A 74 -2.89 -4.95 2.88
N ILE A 75 -1.85 -4.24 2.45
CA ILE A 75 -1.14 -3.26 3.23
C ILE A 75 -1.01 -1.98 2.42
N ILE A 76 -1.25 -0.84 3.07
CA ILE A 76 -1.09 0.50 2.49
C ILE A 76 -0.02 1.26 3.26
N PHE A 77 0.89 1.91 2.55
CA PHE A 77 1.97 2.70 3.14
C PHE A 77 2.31 3.92 2.29
N ASN A 78 2.86 4.96 2.92
CA ASN A 78 3.19 6.22 2.27
C ASN A 78 4.56 6.25 1.57
N ARG A 79 5.38 5.21 1.74
CA ARG A 79 6.70 5.12 1.13
C ARG A 79 6.66 4.49 -0.28
N ILE A 80 6.54 5.31 -1.32
CA ILE A 80 6.45 4.84 -2.72
C ILE A 80 7.75 4.18 -3.23
N SER A 81 8.89 4.42 -2.58
CA SER A 81 10.19 3.79 -2.91
C SER A 81 10.58 2.71 -1.90
N LEU A 82 9.88 1.58 -1.90
CA LEU A 82 10.44 0.40 -1.28
C LEU A 82 11.56 -0.14 -2.19
N GLN A 83 12.80 0.26 -1.91
CA GLN A 83 13.90 -0.67 -2.11
C GLN A 83 13.68 -1.78 -1.07
N HIS A 84 12.95 -2.84 -1.44
CA HIS A 84 12.73 -4.01 -0.59
C HIS A 84 14.11 -4.59 -0.23
N LYS A 85 14.67 -4.17 0.92
CA LYS A 85 15.82 -4.83 1.52
C LYS A 85 15.32 -6.21 1.94
N LYS A 86 16.00 -7.24 1.43
CA LYS A 86 15.80 -8.66 1.73
C LYS A 86 15.40 -8.84 3.19
N TYR A 87 14.17 -9.25 3.46
CA TYR A 87 13.88 -9.93 4.71
C TYR A 87 14.58 -11.29 4.58
N ARG A 88 15.68 -11.42 5.34
CA ARG A 88 16.56 -12.58 5.37
C ARG A 88 16.12 -13.51 6.47
#